data_AF-A0A349R3C7-F1
#
_entry.id   AF-A0A349R3C7-F1
#
_cell.length_a   1.000
_cell.length_b   1.000
_cell.length_c   1.000
_cell.angle_alpha   90.00
_cell.angle_beta   90.00
_cell.angle_gamma   90.00
#
_symmetry.space_group_name_H-M   'P 1'
#
loop_
_entity.id
_entity.type
_entity.pdbx_description
1 polymer ?
#
loop_
_entity_poly.entity_id
_entity_poly.type
_entity_poly.pdbx_seq_one_letter_code
_entity_poly.pdbx_strand_id
1 'polypeptide(L)' 'MIKQEVIDKVLETARIEEVVGDFVDLKKRGTSLIGNCPFHHEKTPSFH' A
#
# COMPACT_ATOMS: atom_id res chain seq x y z
N MET A 1 -2.44 26.04 0.12
CA MET A 1 -1.66 24.98 -0.54
C MET A 1 -0.65 24.45 0.47
N ILE A 2 -0.47 23.13 0.58
CA ILE A 2 0.49 22.54 1.52
C ILE A 2 1.91 22.75 0.94
N LYS A 3 2.88 23.08 1.79
CA LYS A 3 4.29 23.25 1.36
C LYS A 3 4.88 21.90 0.94
N GLN A 4 5.73 21.90 -0.09
CA GLN A 4 6.38 20.68 -0.58
C GLN A 4 7.14 19.94 0.54
N GLU A 5 7.86 20.69 1.39
CA GLU A 5 8.58 20.14 2.55
C GLU A 5 7.67 19.30 3.48
N VAL A 6 6.41 19.70 3.65
CA VAL A 6 5.45 18.96 4.47
C VAL A 6 5.02 17.67 3.76
N ILE A 7 4.82 17.71 2.44
CA ILE A 7 4.50 16.53 1.63
C ILE A 7 5.65 15.52 1.70
N ASP A 8 6.88 15.99 1.52
CA ASP A 8 8.08 15.15 1.54
C ASP A 8 8.23 14.47 2.91
N LYS A 9 8.03 15.23 3.99
CA LYS A 9 8.06 14.68 5.36
C LYS A 9 7.01 13.61 5.59
N VAL A 10 5.80 13.76 5.04
CA VAL A 10 4.76 12.73 5.14
C VAL A 10 5.18 11.48 4.38
N LEU A 11 5.68 11.62 3.15
CA LEU A 11 6.12 10.48 2.32
C LEU A 11 7.33 9.75 2.91
N GLU A 12 8.24 10.46 3.56
CA GLU A 12 9.41 9.87 4.24
C GLU A 12 9.02 9.09 5.50
N THR A 13 8.03 9.58 6.24
CA THR A 13 7.63 8.98 7.53
C THR A 13 6.54 7.92 7.39
N ALA A 14 5.75 7.95 6.33
CA ALA A 14 4.68 7.00 6.09
C ALA A 14 5.23 5.65 5.60
N ARG A 15 4.97 4.60 6.37
CA ARG A 15 5.25 3.22 5.95
C ARG A 15 4.07 2.69 5.15
N ILE A 16 4.28 2.53 3.84
CA ILE A 16 3.20 2.16 2.92
C ILE A 16 2.54 0.83 3.29
N GLU A 17 3.31 -0.12 3.82
CA GLU A 17 2.79 -1.42 4.27
C GLU A 17 1.82 -1.30 5.45
N GLU A 18 2.03 -0.33 6.35
CA GLU A 18 1.14 -0.08 7.49
C GLU A 18 -0.14 0.59 7.01
N VAL A 19 -0.01 1.60 6.16
CA VAL A 19 -1.16 2.34 5.61
C VAL A 19 -2.07 1.45 4.77
N VAL A 20 -1.50 0.59 3.92
CA VAL A 20 -2.29 -0.29 3.05
C VAL A 20 -2.84 -1.49 3.82
N GLY A 21 -2.12 -1.98 4.84
CA GLY A 21 -2.52 -3.15 5.64
C GLY A 21 -3.84 -2.98 6.39
N ASP A 22 -4.24 -1.74 6.69
CA ASP A 22 -5.55 -1.43 7.29
C ASP A 22 -6.73 -1.69 6.33
N PHE A 23 -6.47 -1.80 5.02
CA PHE A 23 -7.51 -1.90 3.97
C PHE A 23 -7.41 -3.17 3.13
N VAL A 24 -6.22 -3.73 2.97
CA VAL A 24 -5.97 -4.88 2.09
C VAL A 24 -5.18 -5.94 2.84
N ASP A 25 -5.74 -7.14 2.93
CA ASP A 25 -5.02 -8.31 3.44
C ASP A 25 -3.92 -8.74 2.47
N LEU A 26 -2.68 -8.36 2.80
CA LEU A 26 -1.49 -8.72 2.05
C LEU A 26 -0.76 -9.92 2.67
N LYS A 27 -0.28 -10.83 1.83
CA LYS A 27 0.54 -11.99 2.22
C LYS A 27 1.92 -11.91 1.59
N LYS A 28 2.95 -12.36 2.30
CA LYS A 28 4.31 -12.39 1.78
C LYS A 28 4.46 -13.44 0.67
N ARG A 29 5.01 -13.05 -0.49
CA ARG A 29 5.34 -13.94 -1.61
C ARG A 29 6.75 -13.62 -2.11
N GLY A 30 7.73 -14.34 -1.60
CA GLY A 30 9.14 -14.03 -1.84
C GLY A 30 9.54 -12.73 -1.14
N THR A 31 10.00 -11.75 -1.90
CA THR A 31 10.42 -10.43 -1.39
C THR A 31 9.29 -9.39 -1.41
N SER A 32 8.15 -9.68 -2.03
CA SER A 32 7.01 -8.77 -2.12
C SER A 32 5.83 -9.22 -1.26
N LEU A 33 4.86 -8.32 -1.13
CA LEU A 33 3.53 -8.60 -0.60
C LEU A 33 2.58 -8.84 -1.78
N ILE A 34 1.51 -9.61 -1.56
CA ILE A 34 0.47 -9.83 -2.57
C ILE A 34 -0.91 -10.01 -1.92
N GLY A 35 -1.94 -9.43 -2.54
CA GLY A 35 -3.34 -9.55 -2.12
C GLY A 35 -4.32 -9.37 -3.27
N ASN A 36 -5.62 -9.47 -2.98
CA ASN A 36 -6.66 -9.14 -3.95
C ASN A 36 -6.77 -7.61 -4.06
N CYS A 37 -6.89 -7.10 -5.29
CA CYS A 37 -6.99 -5.67 -5.53
C CYS A 37 -8.31 -5.11 -4.98
N PRO A 38 -8.29 -4.03 -4.16
CA PRO A 38 -9.51 -3.40 -3.67
C PRO A 38 -10.29 -2.63 -4.76
N PHE A 39 -9.67 -2.41 -5.93
CA PHE A 39 -10.24 -1.64 -7.03
C PHE A 39 -10.86 -2.51 -8.14
N HIS A 40 -10.59 -3.82 -8.16
CA HIS A 40 -11.09 -4.75 -9.16
C HIS A 40 -11.66 -5.99 -8.49
N HIS A 41 -12.87 -6.40 -8.89
CA HIS A 41 -13.57 -7.52 -8.25
C HIS A 41 -13.18 -8.86 -8.91
N GLU A 42 -11.96 -9.31 -8.63
CA GLU A 42 -11.38 -10.53 -9.20
C GLU A 42 -11.10 -11.61 -8.14
N LYS A 43 -10.94 -12.85 -8.59
CA LYS A 43 -10.72 -14.00 -7.69
C LYS A 43 -9.25 -14.31 -7.42
N THR A 44 -8.35 -13.71 -8.21
CA THR A 44 -6.92 -13.99 -8.17
C THR A 44 -6.15 -12.81 -7.59
N PRO A 45 -5.20 -13.02 -6.66
CA PRO A 45 -4.37 -11.94 -6.14
C PRO A 45 -3.57 -11.26 -7.24
N SER A 46 -3.63 -9.93 -7.28
CA SER A 46 -3.11 -9.07 -8.37
C SER A 46 -2.47 -7.78 -7.85
N PHE A 47 -2.67 -7.45 -6.58
CA PHE A 47 -2.14 -6.25 -5.94
C PHE A 47 -0.81 -6.60 -5.26
N HIS A 48 0.24 -5.81 -5.50
CA HIS A 48 1.62 -6.05 -5.07
C HIS A 48 2.19 -4.90 -4.24
#